data_AF-A0A2U2SB20-F1
#
_entry.id   AF-A0A2U2SB20-F1
#
_cell.length_a   1.000
_cell.length_b   1.000
_cell.length_c   1.000
_cell.angle_alpha   90.00
_cell.angle_beta   90.00
_cell.angle_gamma   90.00
#
_symmetry.space_group_name_H-M   'P 1'
#
loop_
_entity.id
_entity.type
_entity.pdbx_description
1 polymer ?
#
loop_
_entity_poly.entity_id
_entity_poly.type
_entity_poly.pdbx_seq_one_letter_code
_entity_poly.pdbx_strand_id
1 'polypeptide(L)'
;MSKILDVKKRHASVLPRARRGEEHFVFSIPEGEVFHSSRLTVLEAVPGAKAQIVSQPAPNASGQGQISVQWQHPGAAGIGYQVEAFSVAPGGGVNQPSPSAVWTGFMPARHGFRFVNAFPPYPHIQLLTPFGRIRIGDAKNGLCGGMVFAALDFFYAGQPIPEVVQPPAGDMLFEYIVKRLYDSFNLPFGIGGYIEMMRPALPDHAPGLGGLFSRAWRTVRQEWPVIKALLDAGQPCPLGLVRVKSTDLRRLGENHQVLAYGYDVEDGLLTLFIYDPNYGQTERVRMLLDLTDPEGPTRMVYSTGEPLYAFFHVRYRYHPLPGEGTALGRILLFEKPNFGGRAKDISFGSPNLALSEDGFFDNRVSSFIIVSGHWMFYKHSGFRAPYMRGDQPLVLGPGQYAHLEALGIPEDDISSLRAVNLPVNG
;
A
#
# COMPACT_ATOMS: atom_id res chain seq x y z
N MET A 1 -10.48 -7.24 -22.15
CA MET A 1 -9.54 -8.36 -22.41
C MET A 1 -10.35 -9.49 -22.98
N SER A 2 -10.01 -9.92 -24.19
CA SER A 2 -10.76 -10.92 -24.96
C SER A 2 -9.99 -12.25 -24.90
N LYS A 3 -10.67 -13.36 -24.62
CA LYS A 3 -10.06 -14.69 -24.68
C LYS A 3 -10.06 -15.16 -26.13
N ILE A 4 -8.87 -15.34 -26.71
CA ILE A 4 -8.67 -15.66 -28.14
C ILE A 4 -8.18 -17.08 -28.39
N LEU A 5 -7.77 -17.78 -27.34
CA LEU A 5 -7.47 -19.21 -27.36
C LEU A 5 -7.92 -19.83 -26.04
N ASP A 6 -8.55 -20.99 -26.10
CA ASP A 6 -8.90 -21.82 -24.95
C ASP A 6 -8.91 -23.29 -25.38
N VAL A 7 -7.79 -23.99 -25.16
CA VAL A 7 -7.62 -25.36 -25.66
C VAL A 7 -7.09 -26.25 -24.56
N LYS A 8 -7.79 -27.35 -24.31
CA LYS A 8 -7.32 -28.42 -23.42
C LYS A 8 -6.66 -29.52 -24.23
N LYS A 9 -5.54 -30.03 -23.71
CA LYS A 9 -4.77 -31.12 -24.30
C LYS A 9 -4.44 -32.14 -23.23
N ARG A 10 -4.35 -33.39 -23.67
CA ARG A 10 -3.96 -34.52 -22.83
C ARG A 10 -3.04 -35.44 -23.62
N HIS A 11 -1.87 -35.71 -23.06
CA HIS A 11 -0.92 -36.68 -23.58
C HIS A 11 -0.79 -37.81 -22.57
N ALA A 12 -1.14 -39.02 -22.95
CA ALA A 12 -1.04 -40.19 -22.09
C ALA A 12 -0.43 -41.37 -22.85
N SER A 13 0.31 -42.22 -22.14
CA SER A 13 0.79 -43.49 -22.67
C SER A 13 0.73 -44.57 -21.61
N VAL A 14 0.23 -45.74 -22.00
CA VAL A 14 0.27 -46.97 -21.19
C VAL A 14 1.63 -47.67 -21.24
N LEU A 15 2.53 -47.25 -22.13
CA LEU A 15 3.88 -47.81 -22.24
C LEU A 15 4.81 -47.15 -21.22
N PRO A 16 5.71 -47.90 -20.56
CA PRO A 16 6.60 -47.40 -19.50
C PRO A 16 7.76 -46.53 -20.02
N ARG A 17 7.64 -45.95 -21.21
CA ARG A 17 8.68 -45.15 -21.85
C ARG A 17 8.31 -43.68 -21.77
N ALA A 18 9.25 -42.87 -21.30
CA ALA A 18 9.09 -41.41 -21.28
C ALA A 18 8.79 -40.87 -22.68
N ARG A 19 7.86 -39.93 -22.75
CA ARG A 19 7.52 -39.21 -23.98
C ARG A 19 7.65 -37.72 -23.73
N ARG A 20 8.07 -37.02 -24.77
CA ARG A 20 8.09 -35.57 -24.85
C ARG A 20 7.63 -35.14 -26.23
N GLY A 21 7.08 -33.95 -26.32
CA GLY A 21 6.66 -33.37 -27.59
C GLY A 21 6.58 -31.86 -27.48
N GLU A 22 6.44 -31.24 -28.64
CA GLU A 22 6.13 -29.82 -28.78
C GLU A 22 4.83 -29.71 -29.57
N GLU A 23 3.90 -28.89 -29.08
CA GLU A 23 2.66 -28.57 -29.77
C GLU A 23 2.58 -27.08 -30.05
N HIS A 24 2.02 -26.73 -31.20
CA HIS A 24 1.80 -25.34 -31.61
C HIS A 24 0.31 -25.04 -31.66
N PHE A 25 -0.09 -23.90 -31.09
CA PHE A 25 -1.46 -23.41 -31.06
C PHE A 25 -1.51 -22.07 -31.80
N VAL A 26 -2.20 -22.05 -32.93
CA VAL A 26 -2.37 -20.86 -33.76
C VAL A 26 -3.74 -20.24 -33.47
N PHE A 27 -3.78 -18.91 -33.40
CA PHE A 27 -5.01 -18.15 -33.17
C PHE A 27 -4.96 -16.80 -33.87
N SER A 28 -6.13 -16.24 -34.16
CA SER A 28 -6.28 -14.90 -34.72
C SER A 28 -6.52 -13.89 -33.60
N ILE A 29 -5.81 -12.77 -33.65
CA ILE A 29 -6.06 -11.61 -32.79
C ILE A 29 -7.13 -10.75 -33.48
N PRO A 30 -8.22 -10.37 -32.79
CA PRO A 30 -9.29 -9.55 -33.36
C PRO A 30 -8.76 -8.24 -33.97
N GLU A 31 -9.42 -7.77 -35.03
CA GLU A 31 -9.10 -6.48 -35.64
C GLU A 31 -9.30 -5.35 -34.63
N GLY A 32 -8.29 -4.49 -34.49
CA GLY A 32 -8.29 -3.46 -33.45
C GLY A 32 -7.98 -3.98 -32.05
N GLU A 33 -7.39 -5.18 -31.92
CA GLU A 33 -6.77 -5.69 -30.69
C GLU A 33 -5.31 -6.11 -30.93
N VAL A 34 -4.56 -6.28 -29.85
CA VAL A 34 -3.18 -6.76 -29.82
C VAL A 34 -3.00 -7.87 -28.78
N PHE A 35 -2.04 -8.76 -29.00
CA PHE A 35 -1.68 -9.84 -28.08
C PHE A 35 -1.25 -9.29 -26.72
N HIS A 36 -1.85 -9.80 -25.66
CA HIS A 36 -1.60 -9.39 -24.28
C HIS A 36 -0.77 -10.43 -23.53
N SER A 37 -1.31 -11.64 -23.35
CA SER A 37 -0.68 -12.69 -22.57
C SER A 37 -1.17 -14.08 -22.96
N SER A 38 -0.46 -15.10 -22.50
CA SER A 38 -0.90 -16.50 -22.55
C SER A 38 -0.71 -17.19 -21.21
N ARG A 39 -1.48 -18.24 -20.97
CA ARG A 39 -1.48 -19.01 -19.72
C ARG A 39 -1.47 -20.49 -20.03
N LEU A 40 -0.65 -21.24 -19.31
CA LEU A 40 -0.69 -22.70 -19.29
C LEU A 40 -1.08 -23.20 -17.90
N THR A 41 -2.20 -23.89 -17.81
CA THR A 41 -2.68 -24.51 -16.56
C THR A 41 -2.53 -26.02 -16.68
N VAL A 42 -1.71 -26.64 -15.83
CA VAL A 42 -1.64 -28.10 -15.74
C VAL A 42 -2.89 -28.59 -15.00
N LEU A 43 -3.73 -29.36 -15.68
CA LEU A 43 -5.00 -29.88 -15.16
C LEU A 43 -4.82 -31.22 -14.44
N GLU A 44 -3.91 -32.05 -14.94
CA GLU A 44 -3.58 -33.36 -14.39
C GLU A 44 -2.10 -33.67 -14.71
N ALA A 45 -1.31 -34.07 -13.72
CA ALA A 45 0.08 -34.46 -13.92
C ALA A 45 0.53 -35.46 -12.86
N VAL A 46 1.29 -36.46 -13.29
CA VAL A 46 2.02 -37.35 -12.38
C VAL A 46 3.37 -36.73 -11.97
N PRO A 47 3.98 -37.15 -10.84
CA PRO A 47 5.33 -36.74 -10.50
C PRO A 47 6.32 -36.95 -11.66
N GLY A 48 7.03 -35.89 -12.05
CA GLY A 48 7.97 -35.89 -13.17
C GLY A 48 7.38 -35.50 -14.53
N ALA A 49 6.06 -35.38 -14.67
CA ALA A 49 5.44 -34.80 -15.85
C ALA A 49 5.47 -33.26 -15.79
N LYS A 50 5.71 -32.60 -16.93
CA LYS A 50 5.83 -31.13 -17.03
C LYS A 50 5.28 -30.63 -18.37
N ALA A 51 4.70 -29.44 -18.37
CA ALA A 51 4.36 -28.70 -19.58
C ALA A 51 4.73 -27.23 -19.39
N GLN A 52 5.25 -26.57 -20.42
CA GLN A 52 5.71 -25.18 -20.38
C GLN A 52 5.52 -24.51 -21.74
N ILE A 53 5.18 -23.23 -21.73
CA ILE A 53 5.19 -22.39 -22.93
C ILE A 53 6.65 -22.05 -23.24
N VAL A 54 7.12 -22.39 -24.44
CA VAL A 54 8.48 -22.14 -24.91
C VAL A 54 8.59 -21.00 -25.93
N SER A 55 7.46 -20.65 -26.55
CA SER A 55 7.36 -19.51 -27.47
C SER A 55 5.94 -18.95 -27.46
N GLN A 56 5.81 -17.63 -27.53
CA GLN A 56 4.55 -16.91 -27.64
C GLN A 56 4.76 -15.60 -28.42
N PRO A 57 3.70 -14.96 -28.95
CA PRO A 57 3.84 -13.68 -29.63
C PRO A 57 4.41 -12.59 -28.71
N ALA A 58 5.08 -11.61 -29.31
CA ALA A 58 5.52 -10.43 -28.56
C ALA A 58 4.30 -9.65 -28.01
N PRO A 59 4.43 -9.00 -26.84
CA PRO A 59 3.41 -8.06 -26.38
C PRO A 59 3.12 -7.02 -27.47
N ASN A 60 1.84 -6.75 -27.70
CA ASN A 60 1.33 -5.87 -28.76
C ASN A 60 1.38 -6.42 -30.21
N ALA A 61 1.72 -7.69 -30.42
CA ALA A 61 1.60 -8.31 -31.74
C ALA A 61 0.14 -8.26 -32.23
N SER A 62 -0.09 -8.07 -33.53
CA SER A 62 -1.42 -8.08 -34.15
C SER A 62 -1.49 -9.12 -35.28
N GLY A 63 -2.69 -9.46 -35.73
CA GLY A 63 -2.89 -10.46 -36.77
C GLY A 63 -2.85 -11.89 -36.23
N GLN A 64 -1.99 -12.75 -36.78
CA GLN A 64 -1.89 -14.16 -36.38
C GLN A 64 -0.87 -14.34 -35.25
N GLY A 65 -1.25 -15.12 -34.23
CA GLY A 65 -0.39 -15.50 -33.11
C GLY A 65 -0.15 -17.01 -33.06
N GLN A 66 1.00 -17.42 -32.52
CA GLN A 66 1.32 -18.82 -32.27
C GLN A 66 1.93 -18.98 -30.87
N ILE A 67 1.40 -19.91 -30.08
CA ILE A 67 2.00 -20.38 -28.83
C ILE A 67 2.58 -21.77 -29.05
N SER A 68 3.80 -22.01 -28.57
CA SER A 68 4.44 -23.32 -28.61
C SER A 68 4.60 -23.85 -27.19
N VAL A 69 4.11 -25.06 -26.93
CA VAL A 69 4.16 -25.72 -25.62
C VAL A 69 5.00 -26.97 -25.73
N GLN A 70 6.03 -27.08 -24.90
CA GLN A 70 6.75 -28.34 -24.69
C GLN A 70 6.14 -29.09 -23.51
N TRP A 71 5.92 -30.38 -23.70
CA TRP A 71 5.40 -31.27 -22.67
C TRP A 71 6.25 -32.53 -22.57
N GLN A 72 6.27 -33.14 -21.38
CA GLN A 72 6.89 -34.43 -21.14
C GLN A 72 6.19 -35.18 -20.01
N HIS A 73 6.22 -36.52 -20.07
CA HIS A 73 5.79 -37.40 -18.98
C HIS A 73 6.66 -38.68 -18.94
N PRO A 74 6.84 -39.33 -17.78
CA PRO A 74 7.82 -40.43 -17.59
C PRO A 74 7.40 -41.80 -18.17
N GLY A 75 6.28 -41.91 -18.90
CA GLY A 75 5.71 -43.19 -19.35
C GLY A 75 4.75 -43.82 -18.33
N ALA A 76 3.91 -44.76 -18.76
CA ALA A 76 2.81 -45.38 -18.00
C ALA A 76 1.93 -44.34 -17.25
N ALA A 77 1.80 -43.15 -17.84
CA ALA A 77 1.26 -41.97 -17.22
C ALA A 77 0.77 -40.97 -18.28
N GLY A 78 0.21 -39.85 -17.84
CA GLY A 78 -0.14 -38.75 -18.71
C GLY A 78 -0.01 -37.37 -18.07
N ILE A 79 -0.17 -36.36 -18.91
CA ILE A 79 -0.27 -34.96 -18.56
C ILE A 79 -1.42 -34.34 -19.33
N GLY A 80 -2.27 -33.61 -18.63
CA GLY A 80 -3.30 -32.77 -19.20
C GLY A 80 -3.06 -31.32 -18.84
N TYR A 81 -3.18 -30.43 -19.81
CA TYR A 81 -3.01 -29.00 -19.64
C TYR A 81 -4.00 -28.21 -20.48
N GLN A 82 -4.24 -26.97 -20.07
CA GLN A 82 -5.04 -25.98 -20.79
C GLN A 82 -4.15 -24.83 -21.20
N VAL A 83 -4.26 -24.42 -22.46
CA VAL A 83 -3.58 -23.24 -23.00
C VAL A 83 -4.63 -22.19 -23.30
N GLU A 84 -4.46 -21.02 -22.71
CA GLU A 84 -5.29 -19.84 -22.95
C GLU A 84 -4.44 -18.71 -23.51
N ALA A 85 -5.01 -17.90 -24.40
CA ALA A 85 -4.39 -16.68 -24.91
C ALA A 85 -5.38 -15.53 -24.89
N PHE A 86 -4.88 -14.31 -24.72
CA PHE A 86 -5.70 -13.13 -24.53
C PHE A 86 -5.20 -11.94 -25.36
N SER A 87 -6.15 -11.11 -25.82
CA SER A 87 -5.88 -9.84 -26.49
C SER A 87 -6.60 -8.67 -25.83
N VAL A 88 -6.15 -7.45 -26.16
CA VAL A 88 -6.69 -6.17 -25.68
C VAL A 88 -6.63 -5.12 -26.79
N ALA A 89 -7.52 -4.12 -26.77
CA ALA A 89 -7.45 -3.01 -27.72
C ALA A 89 -6.10 -2.23 -27.62
N PRO A 90 -5.49 -1.78 -28.74
CA PRO A 90 -4.27 -0.99 -28.73
C PRO A 90 -4.57 0.36 -28.07
N GLY A 91 -3.97 0.59 -26.90
CA GLY A 91 -4.31 1.67 -25.98
C GLY A 91 -4.66 1.18 -24.57
N GLY A 92 -4.97 -0.12 -24.42
CA GLY A 92 -5.08 -0.82 -23.14
C GLY A 92 -3.71 -1.25 -22.61
N GLY A 93 -2.69 -0.40 -22.69
CA GLY A 93 -1.35 -0.76 -22.22
C GLY A 93 -1.36 -0.98 -20.73
N VAL A 94 -1.07 -2.19 -20.24
CA VAL A 94 -0.62 -2.46 -18.84
C VAL A 94 -1.59 -1.93 -17.76
N ASN A 95 -2.80 -1.47 -18.11
CA ASN A 95 -3.57 -0.50 -17.32
C ASN A 95 -4.96 -0.98 -16.91
N GLN A 96 -5.32 -2.21 -17.22
CA GLN A 96 -6.39 -2.85 -16.47
C GLN A 96 -5.74 -3.67 -15.37
N PRO A 97 -5.96 -3.33 -14.08
CA PRO A 97 -5.70 -4.27 -13.00
C PRO A 97 -6.18 -5.67 -13.40
N SER A 98 -5.35 -6.67 -13.16
CA SER A 98 -5.78 -8.04 -13.21
C SER A 98 -7.04 -8.23 -12.33
N PRO A 99 -7.85 -9.27 -12.55
CA PRO A 99 -8.93 -9.63 -11.62
C PRO A 99 -8.44 -9.93 -10.19
N SER A 100 -7.12 -10.07 -9.97
CA SER A 100 -6.47 -10.21 -8.65
C SER A 100 -5.99 -8.90 -8.04
N ALA A 101 -6.13 -7.76 -8.73
CA ALA A 101 -5.70 -6.49 -8.19
C ALA A 101 -6.58 -6.06 -7.01
N VAL A 102 -5.90 -5.57 -5.97
CA VAL A 102 -6.52 -5.05 -4.75
C VAL A 102 -6.43 -3.53 -4.78
N TRP A 103 -7.55 -2.88 -4.46
CA TRP A 103 -7.68 -1.44 -4.43
C TRP A 103 -8.22 -0.96 -3.09
N THR A 104 -7.66 0.14 -2.61
CA THR A 104 -8.25 0.90 -1.49
C THR A 104 -9.30 1.88 -2.01
N GLY A 105 -9.94 2.61 -1.09
CA GLY A 105 -10.83 3.73 -1.47
C GLY A 105 -10.09 4.98 -1.97
N PHE A 106 -8.75 5.05 -1.86
CA PHE A 106 -8.00 6.24 -2.22
C PHE A 106 -7.80 6.33 -3.73
N MET A 107 -8.42 7.32 -4.37
CA MET A 107 -8.21 7.68 -5.77
C MET A 107 -7.31 8.92 -5.88
N PRO A 108 -6.09 8.83 -6.46
CA PRO A 108 -5.20 9.98 -6.60
C PRO A 108 -5.86 11.19 -7.25
N ALA A 109 -6.62 10.98 -8.33
CA ALA A 109 -7.33 12.04 -9.05
C ALA A 109 -8.41 12.79 -8.24
N ARG A 110 -8.83 12.26 -7.08
CA ARG A 110 -9.84 12.88 -6.20
C ARG A 110 -9.27 13.33 -4.86
N HIS A 111 -8.31 12.56 -4.32
CA HIS A 111 -7.81 12.74 -2.96
C HIS A 111 -6.35 13.22 -2.91
N GLY A 112 -5.62 13.18 -4.02
CA GLY A 112 -4.30 13.78 -4.15
C GLY A 112 -4.38 15.29 -4.35
N PHE A 113 -3.34 16.02 -3.93
CA PHE A 113 -3.27 17.45 -4.19
C PHE A 113 -3.15 17.74 -5.70
N ARG A 114 -3.77 18.85 -6.14
CA ARG A 114 -3.77 19.29 -7.54
C ARG A 114 -2.50 20.03 -7.95
N PHE A 115 -1.53 20.17 -7.04
CA PHE A 115 -0.20 20.72 -7.28
C PHE A 115 0.87 19.66 -7.02
N VAL A 116 2.01 19.81 -7.68
CA VAL A 116 3.19 18.97 -7.46
C VAL A 116 4.01 19.48 -6.28
N ASN A 117 4.84 18.62 -5.70
CA ASN A 117 5.75 18.94 -4.59
C ASN A 117 6.92 19.85 -5.03
N ALA A 118 6.61 21.08 -5.43
CA ALA A 118 7.56 22.10 -5.90
C ALA A 118 7.37 23.41 -5.14
N PHE A 119 7.56 23.36 -3.82
CA PHE A 119 7.33 24.49 -2.93
C PHE A 119 8.41 25.56 -3.04
N PRO A 120 8.08 26.84 -2.83
CA PRO A 120 9.08 27.90 -2.68
C PRO A 120 10.08 27.58 -1.55
N PRO A 121 11.35 28.05 -1.64
CA PRO A 121 12.34 27.84 -0.59
C PRO A 121 11.83 28.33 0.77
N TYR A 122 11.82 27.45 1.76
CA TYR A 122 11.39 27.77 3.12
C TYR A 122 12.55 27.53 4.10
N PRO A 123 13.18 28.59 4.65
CA PRO A 123 14.54 28.51 5.22
C PRO A 123 14.70 27.72 6.54
N HIS A 124 13.67 27.02 7.05
CA HIS A 124 13.68 26.55 8.44
C HIS A 124 13.18 25.13 8.70
N ILE A 125 13.00 24.27 7.69
CA ILE A 125 12.61 22.87 7.94
C ILE A 125 13.83 22.08 8.43
N GLN A 126 13.79 21.71 9.71
CA GLN A 126 14.87 21.02 10.40
C GLN A 126 14.32 19.84 11.19
N LEU A 127 14.62 18.62 10.77
CA LEU A 127 14.32 17.45 11.59
C LEU A 127 15.27 17.41 12.78
N LEU A 128 14.68 17.40 13.99
CA LEU A 128 15.43 17.10 15.19
C LEU A 128 15.54 15.58 15.33
N THR A 129 16.74 15.06 15.16
CA THR A 129 17.02 13.63 15.33
C THR A 129 17.93 13.42 16.55
N PRO A 130 17.99 12.19 17.12
CA PRO A 130 18.97 11.86 18.15
C PRO A 130 20.43 12.11 17.74
N PHE A 131 20.69 12.21 16.43
CA PHE A 131 22.02 12.38 15.84
C PHE A 131 22.32 13.83 15.41
N GLY A 132 21.44 14.78 15.74
CA GLY A 132 21.58 16.19 15.41
C GLY A 132 20.47 16.72 14.50
N ARG A 133 20.62 17.98 14.07
CA ARG A 133 19.65 18.68 13.22
C ARG A 133 19.93 18.39 11.76
N ILE A 134 18.94 17.87 11.05
CA ILE A 134 19.01 17.60 9.61
C ILE A 134 18.19 18.66 8.89
N ARG A 135 18.86 19.48 8.05
CA ARG A 135 18.19 20.47 7.21
C ARG A 135 17.54 19.74 6.03
N ILE A 136 16.23 19.83 5.90
CA ILE A 136 15.50 19.33 4.73
C ILE A 136 15.36 20.42 3.65
N GLY A 137 15.58 21.68 4.02
CA GLY A 137 15.28 22.86 3.21
C GLY A 137 16.11 23.10 1.94
N ASP A 138 16.91 22.14 1.46
CA ASP A 138 17.70 22.28 0.21
C ASP A 138 17.55 21.10 -0.76
N ALA A 139 16.47 20.32 -0.63
CA ALA A 139 16.08 19.35 -1.64
C ALA A 139 14.96 19.95 -2.50
N LYS A 140 15.13 19.95 -3.82
CA LYS A 140 14.23 20.55 -4.83
C LYS A 140 12.73 20.17 -4.72
N ASN A 141 12.34 19.25 -3.84
CA ASN A 141 11.00 18.66 -3.66
C ASN A 141 10.76 18.19 -2.20
N GLY A 142 10.92 19.06 -1.19
CA GLY A 142 11.12 18.65 0.21
C GLY A 142 9.91 18.22 1.06
N LEU A 143 8.67 18.31 0.57
CA LEU A 143 7.45 18.09 1.39
C LEU A 143 6.64 16.84 1.01
N CYS A 144 7.18 15.91 0.23
CA CYS A 144 6.46 14.71 -0.23
C CYS A 144 5.77 13.93 0.89
N GLY A 145 6.47 13.68 2.01
CA GLY A 145 5.90 13.00 3.18
C GLY A 145 4.75 13.77 3.81
N GLY A 146 4.88 15.09 3.90
CA GLY A 146 3.82 15.96 4.39
C GLY A 146 2.58 15.97 3.49
N MET A 147 2.79 15.98 2.18
CA MET A 147 1.70 15.88 1.20
C MET A 147 0.99 14.53 1.26
N VAL A 148 1.72 13.41 1.38
CA VAL A 148 1.14 12.07 1.54
C VAL A 148 0.28 12.00 2.79
N PHE A 149 0.81 12.45 3.93
CA PHE A 149 0.10 12.41 5.21
C PHE A 149 -1.12 13.34 5.22
N ALA A 150 -0.99 14.56 4.71
CA ALA A 150 -2.10 15.49 4.61
C ALA A 150 -3.20 14.96 3.67
N ALA A 151 -2.86 14.41 2.51
CA ALA A 151 -3.82 13.80 1.59
C ALA A 151 -4.59 12.64 2.26
N LEU A 152 -3.91 11.82 3.06
CA LEU A 152 -4.55 10.79 3.88
C LEU A 152 -5.48 11.39 4.94
N ASP A 153 -5.09 12.46 5.63
CA ASP A 153 -5.96 13.11 6.62
C ASP A 153 -7.26 13.62 5.97
N PHE A 154 -7.19 14.23 4.78
CA PHE A 154 -8.37 14.66 4.01
C PHE A 154 -9.24 13.46 3.61
N PHE A 155 -8.61 12.41 3.04
CA PHE A 155 -9.30 11.18 2.65
C PHE A 155 -10.05 10.54 3.82
N TYR A 156 -9.40 10.36 4.97
CA TYR A 156 -10.03 9.74 6.12
C TYR A 156 -11.03 10.64 6.86
N ALA A 157 -10.89 11.95 6.74
CA ALA A 157 -11.90 12.91 7.21
C ALA A 157 -13.15 12.94 6.30
N GLY A 158 -13.11 12.26 5.14
CA GLY A 158 -14.16 12.34 4.13
C GLY A 158 -14.30 13.75 3.55
N GLN A 159 -13.26 14.57 3.63
CA GLN A 159 -13.26 15.95 3.16
C GLN A 159 -12.58 16.03 1.78
N PRO A 160 -13.09 16.86 0.86
CA PRO A 160 -12.42 17.10 -0.41
C PRO A 160 -11.06 17.75 -0.17
N ILE A 161 -10.08 17.41 -1.02
CA ILE A 161 -8.80 18.11 -1.03
C ILE A 161 -9.04 19.59 -1.39
N PRO A 162 -8.28 20.55 -0.83
CA PRO A 162 -8.42 21.95 -1.19
C PRO A 162 -8.25 22.18 -2.69
N GLU A 163 -9.02 23.10 -3.27
CA GLU A 163 -9.02 23.37 -4.71
C GLU A 163 -7.79 24.14 -5.21
N VAL A 164 -6.71 24.15 -4.42
CA VAL A 164 -5.46 24.84 -4.70
C VAL A 164 -4.69 24.06 -5.78
N VAL A 165 -4.26 24.76 -6.83
CA VAL A 165 -3.53 24.18 -7.98
C VAL A 165 -2.05 24.59 -8.04
N GLN A 166 -1.61 25.48 -7.14
CA GLN A 166 -0.21 25.86 -6.97
C GLN A 166 0.27 25.47 -5.56
N PRO A 167 1.55 25.12 -5.37
CA PRO A 167 2.08 24.81 -4.05
C PRO A 167 1.87 26.00 -3.10
N PRO A 168 1.17 25.81 -1.96
CA PRO A 168 0.91 26.88 -1.01
C PRO A 168 2.21 27.37 -0.37
N ALA A 169 2.24 28.62 0.11
CA ALA A 169 3.42 29.22 0.70
C ALA A 169 3.05 30.12 1.89
N GLY A 170 3.43 29.70 3.10
CA GLY A 170 3.21 30.48 4.32
C GLY A 170 1.75 30.61 4.77
N ASP A 171 0.82 29.86 4.17
CA ASP A 171 -0.58 29.78 4.60
C ASP A 171 -0.84 28.57 5.51
N MET A 172 -2.08 28.43 5.99
CA MET A 172 -2.48 27.32 6.87
C MET A 172 -2.28 25.94 6.23
N LEU A 173 -2.48 25.80 4.91
CA LEU A 173 -2.31 24.51 4.24
C LEU A 173 -0.82 24.16 4.14
N PHE A 174 0.03 25.14 3.83
CA PHE A 174 1.47 24.98 3.85
C PHE A 174 1.98 24.59 5.24
N GLU A 175 1.60 25.32 6.29
CA GLU A 175 1.98 25.01 7.67
C GLU A 175 1.51 23.61 8.09
N TYR A 176 0.31 23.23 7.67
CA TYR A 176 -0.21 21.89 7.91
C TYR A 176 0.61 20.82 7.21
N ILE A 177 0.94 20.98 5.93
CA ILE A 177 1.80 20.05 5.18
C ILE A 177 3.19 19.95 5.85
N VAL A 178 3.77 21.08 6.28
CA VAL A 178 5.05 21.08 7.00
C VAL A 178 4.94 20.33 8.33
N LYS A 179 3.87 20.52 9.09
CA LYS A 179 3.62 19.74 10.32
C LYS A 179 3.56 18.24 10.01
N ARG A 180 2.77 17.86 9.00
CA ARG A 180 2.62 16.46 8.58
C ARG A 180 3.91 15.87 8.01
N LEU A 181 4.81 16.69 7.46
CA LEU A 181 6.15 16.24 7.11
C LEU A 181 6.91 15.75 8.36
N TYR A 182 6.89 16.51 9.46
CA TYR A 182 7.54 16.07 10.70
C TYR A 182 6.94 14.75 11.22
N ASP A 183 5.60 14.63 11.17
CA ASP A 183 4.91 13.40 11.58
C ASP A 183 5.31 12.21 10.71
N SER A 184 5.51 12.41 9.41
CA SER A 184 5.89 11.35 8.45
C SER A 184 7.23 10.68 8.76
N PHE A 185 8.15 11.39 9.41
CA PHE A 185 9.43 10.82 9.83
C PHE A 185 9.34 10.00 11.12
N ASN A 186 8.18 9.98 11.80
CA ASN A 186 7.93 9.17 12.99
C ASN A 186 9.04 9.29 14.05
N LEU A 187 9.56 10.51 14.26
CA LEU A 187 10.73 10.76 15.09
C LEU A 187 10.51 10.42 16.57
N PRO A 188 11.56 10.04 17.31
CA PRO A 188 12.97 9.97 16.87
C PRO A 188 13.35 8.67 16.13
N PHE A 189 12.53 7.62 16.18
CA PHE A 189 12.91 6.28 15.71
C PHE A 189 12.51 5.97 14.26
N GLY A 190 11.57 6.71 13.69
CA GLY A 190 10.99 6.42 12.37
C GLY A 190 11.91 6.63 11.17
N ILE A 191 13.00 7.39 11.34
CA ILE A 191 14.07 7.50 10.33
C ILE A 191 14.96 6.25 10.27
N GLY A 192 14.81 5.31 11.21
CA GLY A 192 15.62 4.09 11.27
C GLY A 192 15.59 3.28 9.98
N GLY A 193 14.42 3.19 9.33
CA GLY A 193 14.26 2.52 8.04
C GLY A 193 15.15 3.14 6.95
N TYR A 194 15.17 4.48 6.84
CA TYR A 194 16.10 5.16 5.94
C TYR A 194 17.55 4.92 6.34
N ILE A 195 17.91 5.17 7.60
CA ILE A 195 19.29 5.06 8.10
C ILE A 195 19.87 3.67 7.86
N GLU A 196 19.06 2.63 8.00
CA GLU A 196 19.46 1.26 7.77
C GLU A 196 19.53 0.95 6.27
N MET A 197 18.44 1.22 5.56
CA MET A 197 18.28 0.82 4.16
C MET A 197 18.96 1.77 3.17
N MET A 198 19.60 2.87 3.60
CA MET A 198 20.47 3.69 2.75
C MET A 198 21.96 3.37 2.91
N ARG A 199 22.36 2.51 3.87
CA ARG A 199 23.79 2.22 4.13
C ARG A 199 24.44 1.58 2.91
N PRO A 200 25.55 2.10 2.36
CA PRO A 200 26.25 1.49 1.23
C PRO A 200 26.71 0.05 1.52
N ALA A 201 27.06 -0.25 2.77
CA ALA A 201 27.50 -1.58 3.21
C ALA A 201 26.38 -2.63 3.26
N LEU A 202 25.10 -2.20 3.28
CA LEU A 202 23.99 -3.15 3.18
C LEU A 202 23.85 -3.59 1.71
N PRO A 203 23.99 -4.88 1.39
CA PRO A 203 23.90 -5.32 0.01
C PRO A 203 22.47 -5.19 -0.52
N ASP A 204 22.33 -4.93 -1.82
CA ASP A 204 21.01 -4.97 -2.46
C ASP A 204 20.49 -6.42 -2.53
N HIS A 205 21.42 -7.36 -2.76
CA HIS A 205 21.23 -8.81 -2.70
C HIS A 205 22.55 -9.48 -2.32
N ALA A 206 22.50 -10.69 -1.77
CA ALA A 206 23.68 -11.52 -1.56
C ALA A 206 23.26 -13.01 -1.52
N PRO A 207 24.11 -13.95 -1.96
CA PRO A 207 23.77 -15.37 -1.91
C PRO A 207 23.89 -15.96 -0.50
N GLY A 208 23.12 -17.01 -0.22
CA GLY A 208 23.20 -17.79 1.03
C GLY A 208 22.87 -16.99 2.28
N LEU A 209 23.46 -17.34 3.43
CA LEU A 209 23.23 -16.64 4.71
C LEU A 209 23.58 -15.14 4.68
N GLY A 210 24.39 -14.69 3.72
CA GLY A 210 24.70 -13.27 3.53
C GLY A 210 23.56 -12.46 2.88
N GLY A 211 22.59 -13.13 2.24
CA GLY A 211 21.38 -12.53 1.65
C GLY A 211 20.27 -12.25 2.64
N LEU A 212 20.30 -12.94 3.78
CA LEU A 212 19.48 -12.62 4.94
C LEU A 212 19.79 -11.16 5.29
N PHE A 213 18.73 -10.34 5.40
CA PHE A 213 18.82 -8.91 5.70
C PHE A 213 19.28 -7.98 4.56
N SER A 214 19.48 -8.45 3.33
CA SER A 214 19.68 -7.56 2.15
C SER A 214 18.48 -6.63 1.93
N ARG A 215 18.65 -5.55 1.14
CA ARG A 215 17.53 -4.64 0.83
C ARG A 215 16.36 -5.35 0.15
N ALA A 216 16.66 -6.24 -0.81
CA ALA A 216 15.66 -7.08 -1.48
C ALA A 216 14.91 -7.93 -0.45
N TRP A 217 15.65 -8.67 0.39
CA TRP A 217 15.05 -9.55 1.39
C TRP A 217 14.16 -8.77 2.37
N ARG A 218 14.61 -7.61 2.86
CA ARG A 218 13.81 -6.77 3.77
C ARG A 218 12.54 -6.27 3.09
N THR A 219 12.67 -5.73 1.88
CA THR A 219 11.53 -5.22 1.11
C THR A 219 10.50 -6.32 0.84
N VAL A 220 10.95 -7.51 0.41
CA VAL A 220 10.04 -8.61 0.00
C VAL A 220 9.50 -9.42 1.20
N ARG A 221 10.33 -9.70 2.21
CA ARG A 221 9.96 -10.61 3.33
C ARG A 221 9.48 -9.89 4.58
N GLN A 222 9.85 -8.63 4.78
CA GLN A 222 9.45 -7.85 5.97
C GLN A 222 8.41 -6.78 5.61
N GLU A 223 8.70 -5.96 4.61
CA GLU A 223 7.89 -4.78 4.30
C GLU A 223 6.64 -5.13 3.49
N TRP A 224 6.80 -5.92 2.42
CA TRP A 224 5.71 -6.27 1.53
C TRP A 224 4.53 -6.97 2.23
N PRO A 225 4.71 -7.96 3.14
CA PRO A 225 3.60 -8.57 3.84
C PRO A 225 2.77 -7.57 4.67
N VAL A 226 3.42 -6.58 5.28
CA VAL A 226 2.73 -5.51 6.04
C VAL A 226 1.95 -4.60 5.09
N ILE A 227 2.58 -4.15 4.01
CA ILE A 227 1.94 -3.30 2.99
C ILE A 227 0.74 -4.02 2.38
N LYS A 228 0.90 -5.30 2.03
CA LYS A 228 -0.17 -6.12 1.48
C LYS A 228 -1.35 -6.23 2.45
N ALA A 229 -1.09 -6.53 3.72
CA ALA A 229 -2.14 -6.65 4.74
C ALA A 229 -2.92 -5.33 4.92
N LEU A 230 -2.24 -4.18 4.90
CA LEU A 230 -2.88 -2.86 4.96
C LEU A 230 -3.76 -2.61 3.72
N LEU A 231 -3.25 -2.89 2.52
CA LEU A 231 -3.99 -2.72 1.27
C LEU A 231 -5.18 -3.67 1.16
N ASP A 232 -5.04 -4.94 1.58
CA ASP A 232 -6.13 -5.93 1.68
C ASP A 232 -7.23 -5.44 2.62
N ALA A 233 -6.87 -4.75 3.71
CA ALA A 233 -7.80 -4.11 4.64
C ALA A 233 -8.39 -2.79 4.11
N GLY A 234 -8.12 -2.42 2.85
CA GLY A 234 -8.60 -1.20 2.23
C GLY A 234 -7.90 0.08 2.71
N GLN A 235 -6.73 -0.04 3.35
CA GLN A 235 -5.97 1.09 3.90
C GLN A 235 -4.80 1.45 2.99
N PRO A 236 -4.77 2.68 2.43
CA PRO A 236 -3.60 3.15 1.71
C PRO A 236 -2.40 3.26 2.66
N CYS A 237 -1.22 2.90 2.16
CA CYS A 237 -0.01 2.75 2.97
C CYS A 237 1.05 3.77 2.53
N PRO A 238 1.41 4.76 3.37
CA PRO A 238 2.56 5.61 3.12
C PRO A 238 3.83 4.77 3.04
N LEU A 239 4.67 5.04 2.05
CA LEU A 239 5.92 4.32 1.82
C LEU A 239 7.09 5.29 1.86
N GLY A 240 8.18 4.86 2.50
CA GLY A 240 9.49 5.48 2.39
C GLY A 240 10.31 4.81 1.31
N LEU A 241 10.83 5.57 0.35
CA LEU A 241 11.61 5.10 -0.78
C LEU A 241 13.08 5.43 -0.59
N VAL A 242 13.93 4.41 -0.65
CA VAL A 242 15.38 4.60 -0.64
C VAL A 242 15.87 4.84 -2.07
N ARG A 243 16.33 6.06 -2.32
CA ARG A 243 16.82 6.52 -3.63
C ARG A 243 18.30 6.86 -3.65
N VAL A 244 18.92 6.90 -2.47
CA VAL A 244 20.34 7.20 -2.30
C VAL A 244 20.99 6.16 -1.40
N LYS A 245 22.23 5.77 -1.71
CA LYS A 245 23.09 4.99 -0.82
C LYS A 245 24.16 5.89 -0.23
N SER A 246 24.07 6.18 1.06
CA SER A 246 25.04 7.01 1.76
C SER A 246 25.02 6.76 3.26
N THR A 247 26.14 7.00 3.94
CA THR A 247 26.17 7.11 5.41
C THR A 247 25.93 8.55 5.88
N ASP A 248 25.87 9.51 4.96
CA ASP A 248 25.66 10.91 5.26
C ASP A 248 24.17 11.20 5.49
N LEU A 249 23.78 11.42 6.75
CA LEU A 249 22.41 11.72 7.14
C LEU A 249 21.88 13.05 6.57
N ARG A 250 22.77 13.94 6.12
CA ARG A 250 22.36 15.19 5.43
C ARG A 250 21.69 14.90 4.10
N ARG A 251 21.92 13.70 3.53
CA ARG A 251 21.34 13.24 2.27
C ARG A 251 19.99 12.52 2.45
N LEU A 252 19.43 12.49 3.67
CA LEU A 252 18.10 11.91 3.90
C LEU A 252 17.01 12.54 3.01
N GLY A 253 17.14 13.83 2.70
CA GLY A 253 16.21 14.54 1.81
C GLY A 253 16.29 14.12 0.33
N GLU A 254 17.27 13.31 -0.07
CA GLU A 254 17.33 12.71 -1.42
C GLU A 254 16.48 11.44 -1.54
N ASN A 255 16.07 10.87 -0.41
CA ASN A 255 15.03 9.84 -0.36
C ASN A 255 13.65 10.46 -0.56
N HIS A 256 12.63 9.62 -0.72
CA HIS A 256 11.30 10.10 -1.10
C HIS A 256 10.18 9.38 -0.36
N GLN A 257 9.00 9.99 -0.30
CA GLN A 257 7.81 9.38 0.29
C GLN A 257 6.65 9.43 -0.69
N VAL A 258 5.93 8.31 -0.79
CA VAL A 258 4.78 8.11 -1.68
C VAL A 258 3.66 7.39 -0.94
N LEU A 259 2.50 7.26 -1.57
CA LEU A 259 1.36 6.54 -0.99
C LEU A 259 0.95 5.37 -1.88
N ALA A 260 1.09 4.14 -1.41
CA ALA A 260 0.49 2.98 -2.08
C ALA A 260 -1.02 2.95 -1.82
N TYR A 261 -1.81 2.83 -2.89
CA TYR A 261 -3.28 2.80 -2.81
C TYR A 261 -3.90 1.55 -3.44
N GLY A 262 -3.07 0.67 -3.98
CA GLY A 262 -3.46 -0.63 -4.50
C GLY A 262 -2.25 -1.42 -4.97
N TYR A 263 -2.49 -2.68 -5.30
CA TYR A 263 -1.47 -3.53 -5.87
C TYR A 263 -2.05 -4.57 -6.81
N ASP A 264 -1.19 -5.17 -7.62
CA ASP A 264 -1.48 -6.33 -8.43
C ASP A 264 -0.31 -7.33 -8.37
N VAL A 265 -0.58 -8.63 -8.34
CA VAL A 265 0.46 -9.67 -8.39
C VAL A 265 0.10 -10.68 -9.47
N GLU A 266 0.87 -10.70 -10.55
CA GLU A 266 0.72 -11.65 -11.65
C GLU A 266 2.01 -12.46 -11.80
N ASP A 267 1.94 -13.79 -11.72
CA ASP A 267 3.08 -14.70 -11.89
C ASP A 267 4.31 -14.35 -11.01
N GLY A 268 4.06 -13.82 -9.81
CA GLY A 268 5.10 -13.38 -8.87
C GLY A 268 5.64 -11.97 -9.14
N LEU A 269 5.16 -11.27 -10.17
CA LEU A 269 5.47 -9.86 -10.41
C LEU A 269 4.46 -8.97 -9.70
N LEU A 270 4.93 -8.25 -8.68
CA LEU A 270 4.17 -7.23 -7.99
C LEU A 270 4.21 -5.91 -8.76
N THR A 271 3.04 -5.33 -9.00
CA THR A 271 2.85 -3.93 -9.36
C THR A 271 2.20 -3.20 -8.18
N LEU A 272 2.87 -2.19 -7.64
CA LEU A 272 2.30 -1.25 -6.68
C LEU A 272 1.79 -0.01 -7.40
N PHE A 273 0.51 0.31 -7.18
CA PHE A 273 -0.10 1.55 -7.64
C PHE A 273 0.09 2.63 -6.57
N ILE A 274 0.70 3.76 -6.96
CA ILE A 274 1.08 4.79 -6.01
C ILE A 274 0.62 6.20 -6.40
N TYR A 275 0.34 7.02 -5.39
CA TYR A 275 0.30 8.46 -5.52
C TYR A 275 1.69 9.00 -5.16
N ASP A 276 2.37 9.59 -6.15
CA ASP A 276 3.61 10.34 -5.97
C ASP A 276 3.32 11.85 -6.05
N PRO A 277 3.49 12.60 -4.95
CA PRO A 277 3.30 14.06 -4.94
C PRO A 277 4.17 14.84 -5.95
N ASN A 278 5.25 14.27 -6.49
CA ASN A 278 6.09 14.92 -7.49
C ASN A 278 5.48 14.90 -8.90
N TYR A 279 4.53 14.01 -9.19
CA TYR A 279 3.99 13.79 -10.54
C TYR A 279 2.51 14.16 -10.69
N GLY A 280 1.90 14.77 -9.67
CA GLY A 280 0.51 15.23 -9.73
C GLY A 280 -0.51 14.09 -9.68
N GLN A 281 -1.80 14.45 -9.69
CA GLN A 281 -2.89 13.52 -9.35
C GLN A 281 -3.37 12.61 -10.50
N THR A 282 -3.01 12.93 -11.75
CA THR A 282 -3.47 12.19 -12.96
C THR A 282 -2.45 11.21 -13.50
N GLU A 283 -1.17 11.38 -13.13
CA GLU A 283 -0.10 10.51 -13.59
C GLU A 283 -0.17 9.15 -12.89
N ARG A 284 -0.01 8.09 -13.68
CA ARG A 284 -0.08 6.70 -13.19
C ARG A 284 1.31 6.20 -12.87
N VAL A 285 1.88 6.70 -11.78
CA VAL A 285 3.18 6.26 -11.28
C VAL A 285 3.07 4.90 -10.60
N ARG A 286 4.05 4.03 -10.81
CA ARG A 286 4.06 2.64 -10.33
C ARG A 286 5.43 2.18 -9.89
N MET A 287 5.45 1.22 -8.96
CA MET A 287 6.64 0.44 -8.63
C MET A 287 6.42 -1.02 -9.02
N LEU A 288 7.43 -1.64 -9.62
CA LEU A 288 7.40 -3.05 -9.99
C LEU A 288 8.49 -3.80 -9.23
N LEU A 289 8.14 -4.99 -8.76
CA LEU A 289 8.99 -5.84 -7.92
C LEU A 289 8.79 -7.31 -8.30
N ASP A 290 9.87 -8.05 -8.48
CA ASP A 290 9.81 -9.50 -8.67
C ASP A 290 9.86 -10.23 -7.32
N LEU A 291 8.78 -10.94 -6.98
CA LEU A 291 8.64 -11.69 -5.72
C LEU A 291 9.12 -13.15 -5.85
N THR A 292 9.52 -13.61 -7.04
CA THR A 292 9.79 -15.04 -7.31
C THR A 292 11.07 -15.55 -6.66
N ASP A 293 12.07 -14.68 -6.48
CA ASP A 293 13.34 -14.99 -5.83
C ASP A 293 13.69 -13.93 -4.76
N PRO A 294 13.10 -14.03 -3.56
CA PRO A 294 13.34 -13.07 -2.47
C PRO A 294 14.74 -13.18 -1.84
N GLU A 295 15.52 -14.21 -2.19
CA GLU A 295 16.90 -14.41 -1.72
C GLU A 295 17.94 -14.02 -2.78
N GLY A 296 17.51 -13.86 -4.04
CA GLY A 296 18.32 -13.40 -5.16
C GLY A 296 18.23 -11.89 -5.46
N PRO A 297 18.84 -11.44 -6.58
CA PRO A 297 18.77 -10.05 -7.02
C PRO A 297 17.35 -9.68 -7.46
N THR A 298 16.60 -9.05 -6.56
CA THR A 298 15.29 -8.50 -6.90
C THR A 298 15.43 -7.14 -7.57
N ARG A 299 15.07 -7.04 -8.86
CA ARG A 299 15.01 -5.76 -9.56
C ARG A 299 13.77 -4.98 -9.10
N MET A 300 14.00 -3.79 -8.56
CA MET A 300 12.96 -2.80 -8.28
C MET A 300 12.93 -1.78 -9.41
N VAL A 301 11.77 -1.60 -10.04
CA VAL A 301 11.61 -0.62 -11.12
C VAL A 301 10.64 0.46 -10.67
N TYR A 302 11.07 1.71 -10.85
CA TYR A 302 10.21 2.86 -10.69
C TYR A 302 9.82 3.40 -12.07
N SER A 303 8.52 3.58 -12.34
CA SER A 303 8.05 3.92 -13.70
C SER A 303 8.56 5.25 -14.22
N THR A 304 9.04 6.13 -13.34
CA THR A 304 9.63 7.43 -13.68
C THR A 304 11.09 7.32 -14.13
N GLY A 305 11.72 6.17 -13.92
CA GLY A 305 13.14 5.92 -14.17
C GLY A 305 14.08 6.41 -13.06
N GLU A 306 13.56 7.05 -12.01
CA GLU A 306 14.41 7.46 -10.89
C GLU A 306 14.92 6.25 -10.08
N PRO A 307 16.08 6.35 -9.41
CA PRO A 307 16.65 5.25 -8.65
C PRO A 307 15.73 4.77 -7.52
N LEU A 308 15.59 3.45 -7.38
CA LEU A 308 14.89 2.80 -6.28
C LEU A 308 15.68 1.58 -5.82
N TYR A 309 16.18 1.62 -4.59
CA TYR A 309 17.00 0.55 -4.00
C TYR A 309 16.25 -0.30 -2.97
N ALA A 310 15.26 0.28 -2.31
CA ALA A 310 14.40 -0.36 -1.33
C ALA A 310 13.17 0.51 -1.06
N PHE A 311 12.13 -0.07 -0.48
CA PHE A 311 11.04 0.68 0.12
C PHE A 311 10.54 0.00 1.39
N PHE A 312 9.91 0.79 2.26
CA PHE A 312 9.36 0.31 3.53
C PHE A 312 8.06 1.03 3.87
N HIS A 313 7.20 0.40 4.65
CA HIS A 313 5.98 1.05 5.13
C HIS A 313 6.32 2.12 6.17
N VAL A 314 5.61 3.24 6.11
CA VAL A 314 5.73 4.34 7.06
C VAL A 314 4.48 4.39 7.91
N ARG A 315 4.68 4.35 9.23
CA ARG A 315 3.60 4.43 10.22
C ARG A 315 2.78 5.68 10.03
N TYR A 316 1.48 5.51 9.82
CA TYR A 316 0.53 6.60 9.71
C TYR A 316 -0.24 6.77 11.02
N ARG A 317 -0.42 8.03 11.43
CA ARG A 317 -1.36 8.42 12.50
C ARG A 317 -2.17 9.59 12.00
N TYR A 318 -3.49 9.46 12.07
CA TYR A 318 -4.41 10.51 11.66
C TYR A 318 -4.14 11.80 12.44
N HIS A 319 -4.18 12.92 11.73
CA HIS A 319 -4.22 14.23 12.32
C HIS A 319 -5.46 14.98 11.82
N PRO A 320 -6.22 15.66 12.70
CA PRO A 320 -7.35 16.47 12.28
C PRO A 320 -6.90 17.60 11.35
N LEU A 321 -7.75 17.91 10.36
CA LEU A 321 -7.53 19.00 9.42
C LEU A 321 -7.49 20.36 10.14
N PRO A 322 -6.72 21.34 9.61
CA PRO A 322 -6.64 22.68 10.18
C PRO A 322 -7.96 23.45 9.98
N GLY A 323 -8.48 24.10 11.03
CA GLY A 323 -9.69 24.92 10.98
C GLY A 323 -10.35 25.14 12.35
N GLU A 324 -11.34 26.03 12.41
CA GLU A 324 -12.16 26.22 13.63
C GLU A 324 -12.93 24.93 13.94
N GLY A 325 -12.64 24.31 15.08
CA GLY A 325 -13.31 23.09 15.53
C GLY A 325 -12.41 21.88 15.77
N THR A 326 -11.08 21.99 15.63
CA THR A 326 -10.16 20.93 16.08
C THR A 326 -10.29 20.74 17.59
N ALA A 327 -10.96 19.68 18.01
CA ALA A 327 -11.09 19.34 19.41
C ALA A 327 -9.85 18.59 19.89
N LEU A 328 -9.27 19.06 20.99
CA LEU A 328 -8.17 18.39 21.67
C LEU A 328 -8.74 17.33 22.63
N GLY A 329 -8.10 16.18 22.66
CA GLY A 329 -8.46 15.13 23.60
C GLY A 329 -7.48 13.97 23.53
N ARG A 330 -7.42 13.20 24.62
CA ARG A 330 -6.68 11.95 24.69
C ARG A 330 -7.53 10.86 25.35
N ILE A 331 -7.50 9.67 24.78
CA ILE A 331 -8.24 8.49 25.26
C ILE A 331 -7.35 7.24 25.16
N LEU A 332 -7.45 6.37 26.15
CA LEU A 332 -6.87 5.03 26.15
C LEU A 332 -7.98 4.00 25.94
N LEU A 333 -7.89 3.23 24.86
CA LEU A 333 -8.81 2.11 24.57
C LEU A 333 -8.20 0.80 25.06
N PHE A 334 -9.05 -0.12 25.52
CA PHE A 334 -8.64 -1.44 26.01
C PHE A 334 -9.47 -2.54 25.36
N GLU A 335 -8.79 -3.65 25.06
CA GLU A 335 -9.36 -4.85 24.43
C GLU A 335 -10.37 -5.56 25.31
N LYS A 336 -10.23 -5.48 26.65
CA LYS A 336 -11.08 -6.21 27.59
C LYS A 336 -11.79 -5.24 28.53
N PRO A 337 -12.90 -5.67 29.16
CA PRO A 337 -13.51 -4.93 30.26
C PRO A 337 -12.52 -4.66 31.40
N ASN A 338 -12.83 -3.66 32.23
CA ASN A 338 -12.03 -3.24 33.39
C ASN A 338 -10.56 -2.92 33.04
N PHE A 339 -10.33 -2.30 31.88
CA PHE A 339 -9.03 -1.81 31.43
C PHE A 339 -7.98 -2.93 31.23
N GLY A 340 -8.43 -4.13 30.87
CA GLY A 340 -7.57 -5.28 30.63
C GLY A 340 -7.16 -5.47 29.16
N GLY A 341 -6.20 -6.35 28.92
CA GLY A 341 -5.76 -6.73 27.57
C GLY A 341 -4.85 -5.70 26.92
N ARG A 342 -4.80 -5.71 25.58
CA ARG A 342 -4.02 -4.72 24.82
C ARG A 342 -4.62 -3.34 25.01
N ALA A 343 -3.78 -2.30 24.94
CA ALA A 343 -4.20 -0.91 25.02
C ALA A 343 -3.78 -0.09 23.79
N LYS A 344 -4.58 0.92 23.41
CA LYS A 344 -4.28 1.87 22.33
C LYS A 344 -4.50 3.30 22.80
N ASP A 345 -3.45 4.12 22.67
CA ASP A 345 -3.48 5.55 22.99
C ASP A 345 -3.82 6.37 21.75
N ILE A 346 -4.89 7.16 21.83
CA ILE A 346 -5.39 7.97 20.73
C ILE A 346 -5.49 9.43 21.18
N SER A 347 -4.88 10.30 20.38
CA SER A 347 -5.05 11.74 20.48
C SER A 347 -5.92 12.23 19.33
N PHE A 348 -6.78 13.22 19.57
CA PHE A 348 -7.71 13.85 18.62
C PHE A 348 -8.80 12.94 18.02
N GLY A 349 -8.45 11.75 17.55
CA GLY A 349 -9.39 10.81 16.95
C GLY A 349 -8.71 9.76 16.08
N SER A 350 -9.48 8.72 15.75
CA SER A 350 -9.11 7.68 14.80
C SER A 350 -10.29 7.47 13.84
N PRO A 351 -10.19 7.88 12.57
CA PRO A 351 -11.26 7.72 11.57
C PRO A 351 -11.51 6.26 11.21
N ASN A 352 -10.57 5.37 11.48
CA ASN A 352 -10.74 3.94 11.35
C ASN A 352 -9.81 3.27 12.37
N LEU A 353 -10.34 2.47 13.29
CA LEU A 353 -9.54 1.83 14.33
C LEU A 353 -8.65 0.72 13.79
N ALA A 354 -8.93 0.23 12.59
CA ALA A 354 -8.06 -0.68 11.86
C ALA A 354 -6.77 -0.02 11.36
N LEU A 355 -6.62 1.31 11.41
CA LEU A 355 -5.43 2.03 10.90
C LEU A 355 -4.11 1.77 11.66
N SER A 356 -4.06 0.82 12.59
CA SER A 356 -2.79 0.35 13.15
C SER A 356 -2.16 -0.71 12.26
N GLU A 357 -0.83 -0.86 12.33
CA GLU A 357 -0.08 -1.89 11.58
C GLU A 357 -0.65 -3.31 11.76
N ASP A 358 -1.28 -3.59 12.90
CA ASP A 358 -1.88 -4.89 13.22
C ASP A 358 -3.39 -4.96 12.98
N GLY A 359 -4.03 -3.86 12.57
CA GLY A 359 -5.49 -3.79 12.39
C GLY A 359 -6.31 -4.07 13.64
N PHE A 360 -5.68 -4.19 14.80
CA PHE A 360 -6.21 -5.00 15.89
C PHE A 360 -7.43 -4.40 16.59
N PHE A 361 -7.48 -3.08 16.74
CA PHE A 361 -8.46 -2.43 17.62
C PHE A 361 -9.83 -2.17 16.98
N ASP A 362 -9.99 -2.44 15.69
CA ASP A 362 -11.30 -2.31 15.05
C ASP A 362 -12.25 -3.34 15.62
N ASN A 363 -13.41 -2.92 16.13
CA ASN A 363 -14.42 -3.83 16.68
C ASN A 363 -13.85 -4.75 17.78
N ARG A 364 -12.96 -4.20 18.63
CA ARG A 364 -12.32 -4.90 19.76
C ARG A 364 -12.27 -4.07 21.04
N VAL A 365 -12.92 -2.92 21.07
CA VAL A 365 -12.90 -2.05 22.25
C VAL A 365 -13.95 -2.57 23.22
N SER A 366 -13.55 -2.83 24.47
CA SER A 366 -14.48 -3.23 25.55
C SER A 366 -14.44 -2.29 26.75
N SER A 367 -13.39 -1.50 26.92
CA SER A 367 -13.34 -0.44 27.94
C SER A 367 -12.39 0.68 27.54
N PHE A 368 -12.52 1.85 28.16
CA PHE A 368 -11.66 2.99 27.87
C PHE A 368 -11.54 3.99 29.01
N ILE A 369 -10.45 4.77 28.99
CA ILE A 369 -10.20 5.89 29.89
C ILE A 369 -10.07 7.15 29.05
N ILE A 370 -11.01 8.09 29.22
CA ILE A 370 -10.88 9.42 28.63
C ILE A 370 -10.02 10.26 29.56
N VAL A 371 -8.81 10.57 29.11
CA VAL A 371 -7.83 11.37 29.85
C VAL A 371 -8.17 12.86 29.74
N SER A 372 -8.58 13.31 28.56
CA SER A 372 -8.96 14.70 28.31
C SER A 372 -9.86 14.85 27.08
N GLY A 373 -10.56 15.98 27.01
CA GLY A 373 -11.48 16.32 25.92
C GLY A 373 -12.84 15.62 26.04
N HIS A 374 -13.75 15.98 25.13
CA HIS A 374 -15.06 15.32 25.00
C HIS A 374 -15.04 14.45 23.75
N TRP A 375 -15.64 13.26 23.82
CA TRP A 375 -15.46 12.23 22.80
C TRP A 375 -16.78 11.70 22.27
N MET A 376 -16.82 11.49 20.96
CA MET A 376 -17.86 10.75 20.26
C MET A 376 -17.30 9.44 19.71
N PHE A 377 -18.15 8.41 19.68
CA PHE A 377 -17.86 7.07 19.18
C PHE A 377 -18.82 6.72 18.05
N TYR A 378 -18.34 5.91 17.11
CA TYR A 378 -19.02 5.65 15.85
C TYR A 378 -18.96 4.18 15.49
N LYS A 379 -20.10 3.65 15.03
CA LYS A 379 -20.25 2.26 14.58
C LYS A 379 -19.47 1.98 13.30
N HIS A 380 -19.23 2.99 12.48
CA HIS A 380 -18.55 2.82 11.19
C HIS A 380 -17.30 3.70 11.10
N SER A 381 -16.35 3.27 10.27
CA SER A 381 -15.22 4.10 9.87
C SER A 381 -15.67 5.38 9.15
N GLY A 382 -14.79 6.38 9.18
CA GLY A 382 -15.02 7.72 8.64
C GLY A 382 -15.92 8.58 9.54
N PHE A 383 -16.01 8.30 10.84
CA PHE A 383 -16.89 9.01 11.78
C PHE A 383 -18.37 8.96 11.38
N ARG A 384 -18.83 7.79 10.90
CA ARG A 384 -20.21 7.58 10.43
C ARG A 384 -21.02 6.76 11.43
N ALA A 385 -22.33 7.01 11.49
CA ALA A 385 -23.25 6.40 12.45
C ALA A 385 -22.78 6.59 13.91
N PRO A 386 -22.84 7.84 14.44
CA PRO A 386 -22.51 8.09 15.85
C PRO A 386 -23.46 7.31 16.77
N TYR A 387 -22.94 6.83 17.89
CA TYR A 387 -23.80 6.35 18.97
C TYR A 387 -24.61 7.51 19.54
N MET A 388 -25.87 7.25 19.87
CA MET A 388 -26.86 8.27 20.24
C MET A 388 -27.30 8.09 21.70
N ARG A 389 -27.64 9.19 22.35
CA ARG A 389 -28.37 9.23 23.63
C ARG A 389 -29.64 10.05 23.43
N GLY A 390 -30.77 9.34 23.33
CA GLY A 390 -32.00 9.95 22.82
C GLY A 390 -31.79 10.48 21.40
N ASP A 391 -32.19 11.72 21.16
CA ASP A 391 -32.09 12.37 19.84
C ASP A 391 -30.75 13.11 19.63
N GLN A 392 -29.81 13.01 20.57
CA GLN A 392 -28.52 13.69 20.50
C GLN A 392 -27.37 12.67 20.39
N PRO A 393 -26.27 13.00 19.70
CA PRO A 393 -25.10 12.13 19.72
C PRO A 393 -24.54 11.96 21.14
N LEU A 394 -24.12 10.75 21.49
CA LEU A 394 -23.49 10.45 22.78
C LEU A 394 -22.11 11.12 22.84
N VAL A 395 -21.92 11.99 23.83
CA VAL A 395 -20.68 12.71 24.09
C VAL A 395 -20.23 12.43 25.51
N LEU A 396 -19.04 11.81 25.64
CA LEU A 396 -18.44 11.43 26.92
C LEU A 396 -17.29 12.36 27.29
N GLY A 397 -17.16 12.68 28.58
CA GLY A 397 -16.07 13.51 29.11
C GLY A 397 -14.94 12.69 29.75
N PRO A 398 -13.98 13.35 30.42
CA PRO A 398 -12.94 12.66 31.18
C PRO A 398 -13.50 11.71 32.24
N GLY A 399 -12.97 10.49 32.29
CA GLY A 399 -13.50 9.46 33.17
C GLY A 399 -13.04 8.04 32.81
N GLN A 400 -13.44 7.09 33.65
CA GLN A 400 -13.16 5.66 33.50
C GLN A 400 -14.44 4.93 33.10
N TYR A 401 -14.40 4.22 31.97
CA TYR A 401 -15.55 3.52 31.40
C TYR A 401 -15.20 2.03 31.29
N ALA A 402 -15.51 1.29 32.35
CA ALA A 402 -15.03 -0.08 32.56
C ALA A 402 -15.69 -1.14 31.66
N HIS A 403 -16.83 -0.83 31.02
CA HIS A 403 -17.55 -1.70 30.08
C HIS A 403 -18.46 -0.86 29.19
N LEU A 404 -18.77 -1.33 27.99
CA LEU A 404 -19.55 -0.58 27.00
C LEU A 404 -21.07 -0.61 27.26
N GLU A 405 -21.58 -1.64 27.91
CA GLU A 405 -23.03 -1.86 28.10
C GLU A 405 -23.72 -0.68 28.78
N ALA A 406 -23.09 -0.08 29.80
CA ALA A 406 -23.62 1.07 30.53
C ALA A 406 -23.79 2.33 29.66
N LEU A 407 -23.16 2.36 28.49
CA LEU A 407 -23.19 3.45 27.53
C LEU A 407 -24.19 3.22 26.39
N GLY A 408 -24.82 2.03 26.33
CA GLY A 408 -25.67 1.64 25.21
C GLY A 408 -24.89 1.35 23.92
N ILE A 409 -23.59 1.08 24.04
CA ILE A 409 -22.71 0.71 22.92
C ILE A 409 -22.54 -0.82 22.95
N PRO A 410 -22.85 -1.55 21.86
CA PRO A 410 -22.56 -2.99 21.80
C PRO A 410 -21.06 -3.27 21.86
N GLU A 411 -20.70 -4.40 22.47
CA GLU A 411 -19.32 -4.92 22.40
C GLU A 411 -18.90 -5.16 20.95
N ASP A 412 -17.60 -5.00 20.69
CA ASP A 412 -17.00 -5.23 19.37
C ASP A 412 -17.67 -4.43 18.22
N ASP A 413 -18.21 -3.23 18.49
CA ASP A 413 -18.99 -2.47 17.48
C ASP A 413 -18.42 -1.06 17.19
N ILE A 414 -17.38 -0.63 17.90
CA ILE A 414 -16.72 0.67 17.67
C ILE A 414 -15.66 0.52 16.56
N SER A 415 -15.85 1.24 15.44
CA SER A 415 -14.86 1.30 14.36
C SER A 415 -14.18 2.68 14.21
N SER A 416 -14.73 3.76 14.77
CA SER A 416 -14.06 5.07 14.81
C SER A 416 -14.48 5.94 15.99
N LEU A 417 -13.66 6.94 16.33
CA LEU A 417 -13.91 7.87 17.43
C LEU A 417 -13.15 9.18 17.23
N ARG A 418 -13.67 10.29 17.77
CA ARG A 418 -12.95 11.58 17.77
C ARG A 418 -13.33 12.44 18.96
N ALA A 419 -12.38 13.29 19.34
CA ALA A 419 -12.64 14.42 20.21
C ALA A 419 -13.57 15.41 19.49
N VAL A 420 -14.42 16.10 20.25
CA VAL A 420 -15.38 17.09 19.77
C VAL A 420 -15.49 18.27 20.74
N ASN A 421 -15.93 19.43 20.22
CA ASN A 421 -16.24 20.61 21.01
C ASN A 421 -17.75 20.69 21.32
N LEU A 422 -18.35 19.56 21.70
CA LEU A 422 -19.77 19.45 22.07
C LEU A 422 -19.90 19.25 23.59
N PRO A 423 -21.01 19.68 24.22
CA PRO A 423 -21.23 19.45 25.64
C PRO A 423 -21.41 17.96 25.96
N VAL A 424 -20.91 17.53 27.12
CA VAL A 424 -21.10 16.16 27.62
C VAL A 424 -22.57 15.93 27.94
N ASN A 425 -23.11 14.82 27.48
CA ASN A 425 -24.46 14.35 27.81
C ASN A 425 -24.46 12.91 28.35
N GLY A 426 -23.25 12.38 28.59
CA GLY A 426 -22.87 10.97 28.65
C GLY A 426 -22.47 10.46 30.03
#